data_AF-A0A6G0XHA5-F1
#
_entry.id   AF-A0A6G0XHA5-F1
#
_cell.length_a   1.000
_cell.length_b   1.000
_cell.length_c   1.000
_cell.angle_alpha   90.00
_cell.angle_beta   90.00
_cell.angle_gamma   90.00
#
_symmetry.space_group_name_H-M   'P 1'
#
loop_
_entity.id
_entity.type
_entity.pdbx_description
1 polymer ?
#
loop_
_entity_poly.entity_id
_entity_poly.type
_entity_poly.pdbx_seq_one_letter_code
_entity_poly.pdbx_strand_id
1 'polypeptide(L)'
;MVDPVREEYNITLVNPDQFKQMQVDANVLAGLVEKCQAPNETQACLDAEDVWSNKLLTPLITNPDRNPYDIRKLCSGPTCLDDGMTKTETFLNQDNIQKALGVHKKYTWNNATVADAYGADIGKSTAPLVPDILEAGVRVLLYVGDADLMCDWKGNDAWAKKLQWSGHDAYNNASVVPLQVDGKQAGEVRSSGAIQFCSRL
;
A
#
# COMPACT_ATOMS: atom_id res chain seq x y z
N MET A 1 -2.20 -2.53 -14.15
CA MET A 1 -1.69 -1.16 -13.97
C MET A 1 -2.85 -0.20 -14.12
N VAL A 2 -3.07 0.65 -13.11
CA VAL A 2 -4.02 1.76 -13.17
C VAL A 2 -3.58 2.70 -14.28
N ASP A 3 -4.50 3.32 -15.02
CA ASP A 3 -4.16 4.40 -15.95
C ASP A 3 -3.78 5.65 -15.14
N PRO A 4 -2.49 6.00 -14.99
CA PRO A 4 -2.02 7.16 -14.24
C PRO A 4 -2.20 8.46 -15.03
N VAL A 5 -2.77 8.38 -16.24
CA VAL A 5 -3.03 9.51 -17.14
C VAL A 5 -4.41 10.13 -16.87
N ARG A 6 -5.30 9.40 -16.17
CA ARG A 6 -6.70 9.79 -15.92
C ARG A 6 -7.16 9.46 -14.49
N GLU A 7 -6.46 10.00 -13.51
CA GLU A 7 -6.85 9.81 -12.11
C GLU A 7 -8.00 10.72 -11.69
N GLU A 8 -8.71 10.30 -10.64
CA GLU A 8 -9.90 10.94 -10.06
C GLU A 8 -9.64 12.39 -9.60
N TYR A 9 -8.37 12.72 -9.42
CA TYR A 9 -7.87 14.01 -8.98
C TYR A 9 -7.48 14.96 -10.13
N ASN A 10 -7.72 14.55 -11.38
CA ASN A 10 -7.27 15.28 -12.57
C ASN A 10 -5.75 15.52 -12.57
N ILE A 11 -5.01 14.51 -12.12
CA ILE A 11 -3.55 14.48 -12.07
C ILE A 11 -3.05 13.50 -13.14
N THR A 12 -2.09 13.94 -13.94
CA THR A 12 -1.32 13.07 -14.84
C THR A 12 0.04 12.84 -14.19
N LEU A 13 0.35 11.59 -13.87
CA LEU A 13 1.63 11.23 -13.21
C LEU A 13 2.74 10.91 -14.22
N VAL A 14 2.38 10.34 -15.37
CA VAL A 14 3.32 10.00 -16.44
C VAL A 14 2.70 10.27 -17.82
N ASN A 15 3.55 10.45 -18.83
CA ASN A 15 3.10 10.58 -20.21
C ASN A 15 2.73 9.22 -20.85
N PRO A 16 2.07 9.20 -22.02
CA PRO A 16 1.63 7.94 -22.65
C PRO A 16 2.76 6.96 -22.98
N ASP A 17 3.94 7.43 -23.37
CA ASP A 17 5.07 6.56 -23.72
C ASP A 17 5.67 5.91 -22.47
N GLN A 18 5.82 6.69 -21.39
CA GLN A 18 6.20 6.18 -20.07
C GLN A 18 5.20 5.15 -19.59
N PHE A 19 3.89 5.44 -19.68
CA PHE A 19 2.84 4.49 -19.29
C PHE A 19 2.92 3.18 -20.07
N LYS A 20 3.15 3.24 -21.38
CA LYS A 20 3.33 2.04 -22.21
C LYS A 20 4.55 1.22 -21.78
N GLN A 21 5.67 1.87 -21.45
CA GLN A 21 6.85 1.18 -20.93
C GLN A 21 6.57 0.55 -19.57
N MET A 22 5.90 1.27 -18.67
CA MET A 22 5.52 0.76 -17.36
C MET A 22 4.62 -0.48 -17.48
N GLN A 23 3.72 -0.55 -18.46
CA GLN A 23 2.92 -1.76 -18.71
C GLN A 23 3.80 -2.98 -19.04
N VAL A 24 4.89 -2.79 -19.79
CA VAL A 24 5.88 -3.84 -20.06
C VAL A 24 6.60 -4.23 -18.78
N ASP A 25 7.06 -3.24 -18.01
CA ASP A 25 7.80 -3.46 -16.76
C ASP A 25 6.93 -4.15 -15.70
N ALA A 26 5.63 -3.88 -15.65
CA ALA A 26 4.70 -4.57 -14.77
C ALA A 26 4.47 -6.04 -15.13
N ASN A 27 4.57 -6.41 -16.40
CA ASN A 27 4.54 -7.82 -16.78
C ASN A 27 5.82 -8.54 -16.34
N VAL A 28 6.97 -7.87 -16.42
CA VAL A 28 8.23 -8.39 -15.88
C VAL A 28 8.12 -8.56 -14.36
N LEU A 29 7.62 -7.54 -13.67
CA LEU A 29 7.38 -7.60 -12.22
C LEU A 29 6.46 -8.76 -11.85
N ALA A 30 5.35 -8.97 -12.57
CA ALA A 30 4.42 -10.05 -12.28
C ALA A 30 5.11 -11.42 -12.30
N GLY A 31 5.96 -11.68 -13.31
CA GLY A 31 6.73 -12.92 -13.38
C GLY A 31 7.76 -13.07 -12.25
N LEU A 32 8.40 -11.96 -11.83
CA LEU A 32 9.33 -11.97 -10.70
C LEU A 32 8.59 -12.22 -9.37
N VAL A 33 7.43 -11.62 -9.16
CA VAL A 33 6.59 -11.84 -7.98
C VAL A 33 6.08 -13.28 -7.93
N GLU A 34 5.66 -13.86 -9.05
CA GLU A 34 5.28 -15.28 -9.11
C GLU A 34 6.45 -16.19 -8.74
N LYS A 35 7.62 -15.96 -9.32
CA LYS A 35 8.84 -16.72 -8.99
C LYS A 35 9.24 -16.53 -7.52
N CYS A 36 9.12 -15.32 -7.00
CA CYS A 36 9.37 -15.00 -5.60
C CYS A 36 8.51 -15.84 -4.66
N GLN A 37 7.33 -16.34 -5.04
CA GLN A 37 6.52 -17.18 -4.14
C GLN A 37 7.10 -18.59 -3.94
N ALA A 38 8.05 -19.04 -4.76
CA ALA A 38 8.64 -20.37 -4.61
C ALA A 38 9.53 -20.48 -3.36
N PRO A 39 9.67 -21.69 -2.78
CA PRO A 39 10.58 -21.93 -1.67
C PRO A 39 12.02 -21.57 -2.04
N ASN A 40 12.74 -20.94 -1.09
CA ASN A 40 14.16 -20.55 -1.25
C ASN A 40 14.48 -19.55 -2.38
N GLU A 41 13.48 -18.94 -3.02
CA GLU A 41 13.70 -17.86 -3.98
C GLU A 41 13.82 -16.51 -3.26
N THR A 42 15.06 -16.11 -2.93
CA THR A 42 15.36 -14.79 -2.36
C THR A 42 15.62 -13.77 -3.46
N GLN A 43 16.41 -14.13 -4.47
CA GLN A 43 16.82 -13.20 -5.51
C GLN A 43 15.64 -12.68 -6.33
N ALA A 44 14.68 -13.55 -6.67
CA ALA A 44 13.49 -13.14 -7.40
C ALA A 44 12.65 -12.10 -6.65
N CYS A 45 12.64 -12.16 -5.30
CA CYS A 45 11.94 -11.17 -4.47
C CYS A 45 12.66 -9.82 -4.48
N LEU A 46 13.98 -9.82 -4.36
CA LEU A 46 14.80 -8.61 -4.42
C LEU A 46 14.73 -7.95 -5.82
N ASP A 47 14.78 -8.76 -6.88
CA ASP A 47 14.62 -8.28 -8.26
C ASP A 47 13.21 -7.70 -8.49
N ALA A 48 12.17 -8.32 -7.91
CA ALA A 48 10.81 -7.78 -7.95
C ALA A 48 10.72 -6.42 -7.25
N GLU A 49 11.30 -6.29 -6.07
CA GLU A 49 11.34 -5.02 -5.33
C GLU A 49 12.07 -3.93 -6.13
N ASP A 50 13.22 -4.25 -6.74
CA ASP A 50 13.97 -3.32 -7.59
C ASP A 50 13.14 -2.82 -8.78
N VAL A 51 12.49 -3.75 -9.51
CA VAL A 51 11.64 -3.39 -10.65
C VAL A 51 10.44 -2.56 -10.19
N TRP A 52 9.77 -2.95 -9.11
CA TRP A 52 8.65 -2.19 -8.56
C TRP A 52 9.06 -0.76 -8.18
N SER A 53 10.14 -0.61 -7.41
CA SER A 53 10.62 0.69 -6.93
C SER A 53 11.10 1.58 -8.08
N ASN A 54 11.99 1.07 -8.93
CA ASN A 54 12.68 1.87 -9.93
C ASN A 54 11.91 2.04 -11.24
N LYS A 55 11.05 1.09 -11.61
CA LYS A 55 10.35 1.09 -12.91
C LYS A 55 8.87 1.41 -12.80
N LEU A 56 8.24 1.15 -11.65
CA LEU A 56 6.82 1.43 -11.46
C LEU A 56 6.59 2.66 -10.58
N LEU A 57 7.13 2.67 -9.36
CA LEU A 57 6.89 3.75 -8.40
C LEU A 57 7.62 5.04 -8.78
N THR A 58 8.93 4.97 -8.99
CA THR A 58 9.76 6.16 -9.24
C THR A 58 9.24 7.04 -10.39
N PRO A 59 8.84 6.50 -11.55
CA PRO A 59 8.29 7.33 -12.63
C PRO A 59 7.00 8.07 -12.26
N LEU A 60 6.18 7.52 -11.36
CA LEU A 60 4.92 8.13 -10.93
C LEU A 60 5.11 9.31 -9.98
N ILE A 61 6.28 9.40 -9.33
CA ILE A 61 6.50 10.34 -8.23
C ILE A 61 7.60 11.38 -8.50
N THR A 62 8.21 11.40 -9.70
CA THR A 62 9.38 12.24 -10.00
C THR A 62 9.13 13.36 -11.01
N ASN A 63 7.93 13.45 -11.60
CA ASN A 63 7.62 14.50 -12.58
C ASN A 63 6.14 14.92 -12.56
N PRO A 64 5.75 15.88 -11.71
CA PRO A 64 6.58 16.54 -10.68
C PRO A 64 6.83 15.63 -9.47
N ASP A 65 7.74 16.04 -8.59
CA ASP A 65 8.00 15.32 -7.33
C ASP A 65 6.74 15.28 -6.44
N ARG A 66 6.19 14.08 -6.24
CA ARG A 66 4.94 13.84 -5.51
C ARG A 66 5.15 12.95 -4.30
N ASN A 67 4.35 13.17 -3.26
CA ASN A 67 4.36 12.29 -2.09
C ASN A 67 3.73 10.95 -2.49
N PRO A 68 4.46 9.82 -2.40
CA PRO A 68 3.93 8.50 -2.75
C PRO A 68 2.77 8.05 -1.85
N TYR A 69 2.62 8.63 -0.65
CA TYR A 69 1.54 8.34 0.29
C TYR A 69 0.33 9.27 0.12
N ASP A 70 0.44 10.36 -0.67
CA ASP A 70 -0.67 11.24 -1.04
C ASP A 70 -0.37 11.97 -2.36
N ILE A 71 -0.90 11.45 -3.46
CA ILE A 71 -0.69 12.01 -4.82
C ILE A 71 -1.12 13.45 -4.98
N ARG A 72 -2.03 13.93 -4.13
CA ARG A 72 -2.53 15.31 -4.18
C ARG A 72 -1.47 16.29 -3.68
N LYS A 73 -0.46 15.81 -2.94
CA LYS A 73 0.62 16.61 -2.38
C LYS A 73 1.89 16.52 -3.24
N LEU A 74 2.50 17.68 -3.46
CA LEU A 74 3.88 17.75 -3.93
C LEU A 74 4.84 17.57 -2.76
N CYS A 75 6.02 17.05 -3.03
CA CYS A 75 7.05 16.94 -2.00
C CYS A 75 7.59 18.31 -1.61
N SER A 76 7.57 18.62 -0.31
CA SER A 76 8.21 19.80 0.26
C SER A 76 9.55 19.41 0.90
N GLY A 77 10.63 19.42 0.11
CA GLY A 77 11.99 19.10 0.58
C GLY A 77 12.44 17.67 0.24
N PRO A 78 13.66 17.28 0.67
CA PRO A 78 14.37 16.11 0.15
C PRO A 78 13.74 14.76 0.52
N THR A 79 12.86 14.70 1.51
CA THR A 79 12.38 13.43 2.05
C THR A 79 10.95 13.09 1.71
N CYS A 80 10.14 13.93 1.04
CA CYS A 80 8.71 13.69 0.72
C CYS A 80 7.78 13.27 1.89
N LEU A 81 8.31 13.05 3.10
CA LEU A 81 7.74 12.14 4.11
C LEU A 81 7.69 12.70 5.54
N ASP A 82 7.83 14.00 5.77
CA ASP A 82 7.67 14.52 7.13
C ASP A 82 6.20 14.73 7.52
N ASP A 83 5.44 13.63 7.56
CA ASP A 83 4.09 13.56 8.14
C ASP A 83 4.15 13.47 9.69
N GLY A 84 5.11 14.19 10.30
CA GLY A 84 5.29 14.26 11.75
C GLY A 84 6.36 13.34 12.31
N MET A 85 7.17 12.70 11.45
CA MET A 85 8.31 11.85 11.85
C MET A 85 9.29 12.64 12.72
N THR A 86 9.75 13.80 12.24
CA THR A 86 10.73 14.65 12.95
C THR A 86 10.17 15.15 14.29
N LYS A 87 8.89 15.54 14.28
CA LYS A 87 8.19 16.03 15.48
C LYS A 87 8.04 14.92 16.53
N THR A 88 7.70 13.71 16.08
CA THR A 88 7.56 12.53 16.94
C THR A 88 8.90 12.15 17.54
N GLU A 89 9.96 12.09 16.73
CA GLU A 89 11.31 11.82 17.23
C GLU A 89 11.76 12.86 18.25
N THR A 90 11.52 14.15 17.98
CA THR A 90 11.87 15.23 18.91
C THR A 90 11.11 15.10 20.23
N PHE A 91 9.81 14.82 20.18
CA PHE A 91 8.96 14.68 21.37
C PHE A 91 9.33 13.46 22.22
N LEU A 92 9.44 12.27 21.60
CA LEU A 92 9.73 11.02 22.30
C LEU A 92 11.15 10.95 22.87
N ASN A 93 12.06 11.81 22.40
CA ASN A 93 13.43 11.90 22.91
C ASN A 93 13.64 13.00 23.97
N GLN A 94 12.58 13.66 24.46
CA GLN A 94 12.70 14.55 25.62
C GLN A 94 12.91 13.76 26.91
N ASP A 95 13.82 14.20 27.78
CA ASP A 95 14.18 13.48 29.01
C ASP A 95 12.99 13.23 29.93
N ASN A 96 12.11 14.22 30.10
CA ASN A 96 10.89 14.07 30.90
C ASN A 96 9.93 13.05 30.31
N ILE A 97 9.82 12.96 28.98
CA ILE A 97 8.97 11.99 28.28
C ILE A 97 9.57 10.57 28.41
N GLN A 98 10.86 10.40 28.15
CA GLN A 98 11.53 9.09 28.32
C GLN A 98 11.46 8.60 29.76
N LYS A 99 11.68 9.49 30.74
CA LYS A 99 11.54 9.18 32.16
C LYS A 99 10.11 8.78 32.53
N ALA A 100 9.10 9.48 32.00
CA ALA A 100 7.70 9.15 32.24
C ALA A 100 7.30 7.80 31.64
N LEU A 101 7.85 7.44 30.48
CA LEU A 101 7.63 6.14 29.82
C LEU A 101 8.49 5.00 30.38
N GLY A 102 9.50 5.30 31.22
CA GLY A 102 10.42 4.31 31.77
C GLY A 102 11.39 3.73 30.74
N VAL A 103 11.66 4.44 29.66
CA VAL A 103 12.58 4.01 28.59
C VAL A 103 13.92 4.73 28.69
N HIS A 104 14.97 4.11 28.16
CA HIS A 104 16.36 4.60 28.27
C HIS A 104 17.10 4.58 26.92
N LYS A 105 16.42 4.20 25.83
CA LYS A 105 16.97 4.22 24.48
C LYS A 105 16.37 5.40 23.72
N LYS A 106 17.20 6.04 22.88
CA LYS A 106 16.70 7.02 21.93
C LYS A 106 15.72 6.36 20.97
N TYR A 107 14.57 6.99 20.80
CA TYR A 107 13.59 6.63 19.80
C TYR A 107 14.10 7.05 18.42
N THR A 108 13.91 6.17 17.44
CA THR A 108 14.03 6.45 16.02
C THR A 108 12.76 5.98 15.33
N TRP A 109 12.34 6.66 14.26
CA TRP A 109 11.10 6.33 13.54
C TRP A 109 11.12 4.93 12.93
N ASN A 110 12.27 4.54 12.37
CA ASN A 110 12.49 3.25 11.75
C ASN A 110 13.89 2.71 12.10
N ASN A 111 14.17 1.48 11.66
CA ASN A 111 15.47 0.82 11.81
C ASN A 111 15.89 0.20 10.47
N ALA A 112 16.90 0.77 9.83
CA ALA A 112 17.38 0.32 8.53
C ALA A 112 17.90 -1.13 8.55
N THR A 113 18.58 -1.55 9.63
CA THR A 113 19.07 -2.92 9.76
C THR A 113 17.93 -3.94 9.76
N VAL A 114 16.80 -3.61 10.39
CA VAL A 114 15.61 -4.47 10.35
C VAL A 114 14.98 -4.44 8.96
N ALA A 115 14.87 -3.27 8.33
CA ALA A 115 14.34 -3.16 6.96
C ALA A 115 15.15 -4.01 5.98
N ASP A 116 16.48 -3.91 6.00
CA ASP A 116 17.38 -4.69 5.14
C ASP A 116 17.23 -6.20 5.38
N ALA A 117 17.05 -6.61 6.64
CA ALA A 117 16.84 -8.02 6.99
C ALA A 117 15.52 -8.59 6.43
N TYR A 118 14.53 -7.74 6.17
CA TYR A 118 13.22 -8.10 5.63
C TYR A 118 13.06 -7.80 4.13
N GLY A 119 14.08 -7.30 3.42
CA GLY A 119 13.93 -6.88 2.02
C GLY A 119 13.33 -7.95 1.11
N ALA A 120 13.80 -9.20 1.21
CA ALA A 120 13.24 -10.30 0.43
C ALA A 120 11.81 -10.72 0.86
N ASP A 121 11.41 -10.41 2.09
CA ASP A 121 10.08 -10.75 2.63
C ASP A 121 8.99 -9.85 2.03
N ILE A 122 9.33 -8.62 1.61
CA ILE A 122 8.40 -7.67 0.97
C ILE A 122 7.73 -8.27 -0.27
N GLY A 123 8.45 -9.10 -1.03
CA GLY A 123 7.92 -9.77 -2.21
C GLY A 123 7.04 -10.99 -1.93
N LYS A 124 7.01 -11.51 -0.69
CA LYS A 124 6.26 -12.72 -0.32
C LYS A 124 4.82 -12.37 0.01
N SER A 125 3.87 -13.04 -0.65
CA SER A 125 2.45 -12.76 -0.48
C SER A 125 1.91 -13.39 0.80
N THR A 126 1.25 -12.58 1.63
CA THR A 126 0.49 -13.03 2.80
C THR A 126 -1.00 -13.18 2.50
N ALA A 127 -1.47 -12.77 1.31
CA ALA A 127 -2.87 -12.91 0.90
C ALA A 127 -3.41 -14.35 1.00
N PRO A 128 -2.63 -15.41 0.73
CA PRO A 128 -3.09 -16.80 0.90
C PRO A 128 -3.45 -17.20 2.34
N LEU A 129 -3.05 -16.41 3.35
CA LEU A 129 -3.40 -16.66 4.76
C LEU A 129 -4.78 -16.10 5.13
N VAL A 130 -5.30 -15.16 4.35
CA VAL A 130 -6.58 -14.48 4.63
C VAL A 130 -7.78 -15.43 4.57
N PRO A 131 -7.89 -16.40 3.65
CA PRO A 131 -9.02 -17.33 3.62
C PRO A 131 -9.18 -18.10 4.93
N ASP A 132 -8.09 -18.65 5.49
CA ASP A 132 -8.14 -19.38 6.76
C ASP A 132 -8.65 -18.51 7.92
N ILE A 133 -8.28 -17.23 7.92
CA ILE A 133 -8.77 -16.23 8.89
C ILE A 133 -10.28 -16.02 8.73
N LEU A 134 -10.76 -15.88 7.49
CA LEU A 134 -12.18 -15.70 7.18
C LEU A 134 -13.02 -16.95 7.53
N GLU A 135 -12.52 -18.14 7.20
CA GLU A 135 -13.19 -19.42 7.51
C GLU A 135 -13.22 -19.71 9.01
N ALA A 136 -12.26 -19.18 9.78
CA ALA A 136 -12.29 -19.21 11.24
C ALA A 136 -13.32 -18.24 11.84
N GLY A 137 -14.07 -17.48 11.03
CA GLY A 137 -15.09 -16.53 11.46
C GLY A 137 -14.52 -15.20 11.95
N VAL A 138 -13.25 -14.92 11.71
CA VAL A 138 -12.65 -13.62 12.04
C VAL A 138 -13.06 -12.61 10.98
N ARG A 139 -13.59 -11.47 11.43
CA ARG A 139 -13.98 -10.37 10.54
C ARG A 139 -12.75 -9.57 10.13
N VAL A 140 -12.60 -9.32 8.84
CA VAL A 140 -11.50 -8.57 8.22
C VAL A 140 -12.04 -7.30 7.57
N LEU A 141 -11.39 -6.17 7.87
CA LEU A 141 -11.62 -4.89 7.21
C LEU A 141 -10.36 -4.48 6.45
N LEU A 142 -10.51 -4.31 5.14
CA LEU A 142 -9.55 -3.62 4.29
C LEU A 142 -10.03 -2.17 4.16
N TYR A 143 -9.26 -1.21 4.67
CA TYR A 143 -9.56 0.21 4.56
C TYR A 143 -8.41 0.89 3.85
N VAL A 144 -8.69 1.57 2.74
CA VAL A 144 -7.64 2.08 1.84
C VAL A 144 -8.02 3.47 1.33
N GLY A 145 -7.16 4.45 1.59
CA GLY A 145 -7.32 5.81 1.05
C GLY A 145 -7.16 5.81 -0.46
N ASP A 146 -7.91 6.64 -1.17
CA ASP A 146 -7.89 6.67 -2.63
C ASP A 146 -6.74 7.48 -3.24
N ALA A 147 -5.99 8.21 -2.42
CA ALA A 147 -4.86 9.05 -2.82
C ALA A 147 -3.47 8.42 -2.55
N ASP A 148 -3.39 7.22 -2.00
CA ASP A 148 -2.13 6.52 -1.72
C ASP A 148 -1.65 5.74 -2.97
N LEU A 149 -0.39 5.94 -3.41
CA LEU A 149 0.23 5.15 -4.47
C LEU A 149 1.01 3.94 -3.95
N MET A 150 1.51 4.00 -2.71
CA MET A 150 2.31 2.93 -2.13
C MET A 150 1.49 1.67 -1.94
N CYS A 151 0.24 1.83 -1.51
CA CYS A 151 -0.72 0.75 -1.26
C CYS A 151 -2.08 1.11 -1.87
N ASP A 152 -2.12 1.31 -3.18
CA ASP A 152 -3.27 1.88 -3.86
C ASP A 152 -4.58 1.10 -3.68
N TRP A 153 -5.70 1.82 -3.69
CA TRP A 153 -7.02 1.23 -3.47
C TRP A 153 -7.45 0.27 -4.58
N LYS A 154 -6.98 0.45 -5.83
CA LYS A 154 -7.35 -0.41 -6.95
C LYS A 154 -6.59 -1.74 -6.89
N GLY A 155 -5.32 -1.71 -6.52
CA GLY A 155 -4.53 -2.90 -6.20
C GLY A 155 -5.15 -3.69 -5.06
N ASN A 156 -5.57 -3.00 -4.00
CA ASN A 156 -6.25 -3.62 -2.86
C ASN A 156 -7.61 -4.23 -3.23
N ASP A 157 -8.44 -3.51 -3.97
CA ASP A 157 -9.71 -4.02 -4.50
C ASP A 157 -9.48 -5.24 -5.40
N ALA A 158 -8.48 -5.19 -6.28
CA ALA A 158 -8.19 -6.26 -7.23
C ALA A 158 -7.78 -7.57 -6.55
N TRP A 159 -6.92 -7.54 -5.52
CA TRP A 159 -6.55 -8.77 -4.81
C TRP A 159 -7.70 -9.27 -3.92
N ALA A 160 -8.45 -8.37 -3.27
CA ALA A 160 -9.60 -8.74 -2.45
C ALA A 160 -10.69 -9.46 -3.28
N LYS A 161 -10.94 -9.00 -4.51
CA LYS A 161 -11.87 -9.64 -5.46
C LYS A 161 -11.38 -11.00 -5.96
N LYS A 162 -10.06 -11.19 -6.07
CA LYS A 162 -9.46 -12.46 -6.54
C LYS A 162 -9.34 -13.51 -5.43
N LEU A 163 -9.35 -13.09 -4.17
CA LEU A 163 -9.18 -13.96 -3.01
C LEU A 163 -10.21 -15.09 -3.02
N GLN A 164 -9.75 -16.34 -2.97
CA GLN A 164 -10.63 -17.52 -2.97
C GLN A 164 -10.99 -17.89 -1.53
N TRP A 165 -12.27 -17.90 -1.21
CA TRP A 165 -12.85 -18.28 0.10
C TRP A 165 -14.35 -18.55 -0.06
N SER A 166 -15.02 -19.11 0.95
CA SER A 166 -16.42 -19.55 0.85
C SER A 166 -17.42 -18.45 0.45
N GLY A 167 -17.13 -17.19 0.79
CA GLY A 167 -17.94 -16.03 0.43
C GLY A 167 -17.48 -15.24 -0.80
N HIS A 168 -16.53 -15.76 -1.59
CA HIS A 168 -15.97 -15.09 -2.78
C HIS A 168 -17.06 -14.52 -3.70
N ASP A 169 -17.99 -15.36 -4.15
CA ASP A 169 -19.04 -14.96 -5.10
C ASP A 169 -19.98 -13.92 -4.49
N ALA A 170 -20.36 -14.11 -3.23
CA ALA A 170 -21.22 -13.18 -2.51
C ALA A 170 -20.54 -11.81 -2.36
N TYR A 171 -19.24 -11.77 -2.07
CA TYR A 171 -18.46 -10.53 -2.01
C TYR A 171 -18.35 -9.83 -3.37
N ASN A 172 -18.09 -10.59 -4.44
CA ASN A 172 -17.99 -10.02 -5.78
C ASN A 172 -19.34 -9.52 -6.32
N ASN A 173 -20.45 -10.14 -5.92
CA ASN A 173 -21.81 -9.73 -6.26
C ASN A 173 -22.39 -8.64 -5.33
N ALA A 174 -21.74 -8.34 -4.20
CA ALA A 174 -22.20 -7.30 -3.29
C ALA A 174 -22.13 -5.91 -3.94
N SER A 175 -23.17 -5.11 -3.74
CA SER A 175 -23.18 -3.72 -4.19
C SER A 175 -22.19 -2.88 -3.39
N VAL A 176 -21.53 -1.94 -4.08
CA VAL A 176 -20.77 -0.87 -3.42
C VAL A 176 -21.78 0.19 -2.97
N VAL A 177 -21.73 0.57 -1.70
CA VAL A 177 -22.64 1.57 -1.12
C VAL A 177 -21.85 2.71 -0.45
N PRO A 178 -22.40 3.93 -0.36
CA PRO A 178 -21.74 5.02 0.34
C PRO A 178 -21.50 4.69 1.83
N LEU A 179 -20.27 4.92 2.31
CA LEU A 179 -19.97 4.95 3.74
C LEU A 179 -20.37 6.32 4.29
N GLN A 180 -21.27 6.36 5.28
CA GLN A 180 -21.74 7.59 5.90
C GLN A 180 -21.15 7.74 7.30
N VAL A 181 -20.50 8.88 7.58
CA VAL A 181 -19.98 9.27 8.89
C VAL A 181 -20.49 10.67 9.19
N ASP A 182 -21.17 10.84 10.33
CA ASP A 182 -21.76 12.12 10.76
C ASP A 182 -22.65 12.78 9.67
N GLY A 183 -23.39 11.97 8.93
CA GLY A 183 -24.30 12.43 7.87
C GLY A 183 -23.61 12.88 6.58
N LYS A 184 -22.30 12.63 6.44
CA LYS A 184 -21.52 12.90 5.22
C LYS A 184 -20.97 11.62 4.65
N GLN A 185 -20.93 11.54 3.33
CA GLN A 185 -20.23 10.45 2.66
C GLN A 185 -18.73 10.57 2.95
N ALA A 186 -18.17 9.56 3.61
CA ALA A 186 -16.77 9.46 3.97
C ALA A 186 -16.03 8.41 3.13
N GLY A 187 -16.73 7.75 2.19
CA GLY A 187 -16.14 6.81 1.25
C GLY A 187 -17.16 5.86 0.66
N GLU A 188 -16.68 4.69 0.27
CA GLU A 188 -17.46 3.60 -0.31
C GLU A 188 -17.14 2.29 0.42
N VAL A 189 -18.15 1.44 0.60
CA VAL A 189 -18.00 0.14 1.23
C VAL A 189 -18.61 -0.97 0.37
N ARG A 190 -17.88 -2.07 0.25
CA ARG A 190 -18.35 -3.37 -0.21
C ARG A 190 -18.20 -4.36 0.93
N SER A 191 -19.27 -5.08 1.27
CA SER A 191 -19.28 -5.99 2.40
C SER A 191 -20.02 -7.27 2.05
N SER A 192 -19.45 -8.42 2.40
CA SER A 192 -20.16 -9.70 2.38
C SER A 192 -19.50 -10.68 3.37
N GLY A 193 -20.32 -11.37 4.17
CA GLY A 193 -19.83 -12.31 5.16
C GLY A 193 -18.83 -11.66 6.13
N ALA A 194 -17.63 -12.26 6.23
CA ALA A 194 -16.58 -11.85 7.16
C ALA A 194 -15.61 -10.80 6.59
N ILE A 195 -15.74 -10.37 5.33
CA ILE A 195 -14.83 -9.37 4.72
C ILE A 195 -15.56 -8.08 4.34
N GLN A 196 -14.90 -6.96 4.61
CA GLN A 196 -15.32 -5.61 4.22
C GLN A 196 -14.17 -4.88 3.54
N PHE A 197 -14.48 -4.17 2.47
CA PHE A 197 -13.56 -3.30 1.76
C PHE A 197 -14.11 -1.88 1.74
N CYS A 198 -13.41 -0.98 2.41
CA CYS A 198 -13.69 0.45 2.47
C CYS A 198 -12.63 1.20 1.65
N SER A 199 -13.09 1.97 0.67
CA SER A 199 -12.23 2.79 -0.20
C SER A 199 -12.75 4.21 -0.31
N ARG A 200 -11.99 5.08 -0.99
CA ARG A 200 -12.35 6.50 -1.17
C ARG A 200 -12.52 7.27 0.14
N LEU A 201 -11.68 6.91 1.11
CA LEU A 201 -11.60 7.53 2.43
C LEU A 201 -10.87 8.87 2.39
#